data_AF-A0A3N6P1M2-F1
#
_entry.id   AF-A0A3N6P1M2-F1
#
_cell.length_a   1.000
_cell.length_b   1.000
_cell.length_c   1.000
_cell.angle_alpha   90.00
_cell.angle_beta   90.00
_cell.angle_gamma   90.00
#
_symmetry.space_group_name_H-M   'P 1'
#
loop_
_entity.id
_entity.type
_entity.pdbx_description
1 polymer ?
#
loop_
_entity_poly.entity_id
_entity_poly.type
_entity_poly.pdbx_seq_one_letter_code
_entity_poly.pdbx_strand_id
1 'polypeptide(L)'
;MIATTAHEPILQLSEHEQIPLKLVNQGLVTLLTTLQPQAFGQDSISLTDRETQTIVTLPNDYNCGAVGLDQETFFSALAQLKCVLIGSPTNWPEAYRFNLREAVLEAGLVKNVNQVIVIEDAIATALSELTSVREDSKTSTISEFRRGKILIVNVGATTTEMALVNFPDDGQNLTYSHFHCHSFAYGGQALDQDIVCQLLLKNENISPQTEKEKNQEQSTQLWPRPGYPDLSIRSQLQQWLQSSSYRQELLAAARNLKVILPSEKEFTLNIGDRQWSLQQQDLEKKVLEPFIQQLNQELNNFLSRVGISPVGINRALCTGGSGSWSGISRWLRQKLPNAIIVQDAKVNSENVELGQENLQGSDNCLSEIEDIKLTIGRVAYGLAILPLYPQIIDIPQQQYNDYFLLWEILRVFPDHPLSLKEVYQLLEEQGINTRVCQENIKTILESKLPPGLVPSEEDVMLLSEVSRQNSEYQSLRAKPLFCQEPDGNGYRLSNEQAEYVREYLNMLVANTRQKFEEPL
;
A
#
# COMPACT_ATOMS: atom_id res chain seq x y z
N MET A 1 -13.33 34.25 4.08
CA MET A 1 -14.35 33.23 4.41
C MET A 1 -14.71 32.54 3.11
N ILE A 2 -14.00 31.46 2.81
CA ILE A 2 -14.25 30.64 1.62
C ILE A 2 -15.43 29.74 2.01
N ALA A 3 -16.46 29.71 1.20
CA ALA A 3 -17.52 28.73 1.33
C ALA A 3 -16.89 27.36 1.11
N THR A 4 -16.55 26.68 2.21
CA THR A 4 -16.18 25.27 2.20
C THR A 4 -17.36 24.53 1.59
N THR A 5 -17.15 23.94 0.42
CA THR A 5 -18.02 22.90 -0.12
C THR A 5 -18.18 21.86 0.99
N ALA A 6 -19.40 21.72 1.51
CA ALA A 6 -19.71 20.95 2.72
C ALA A 6 -19.45 19.42 2.59
N HIS A 7 -18.80 18.99 1.51
CA HIS A 7 -18.71 17.61 1.07
C HIS A 7 -17.27 17.09 0.95
N GLU A 8 -16.27 17.98 1.02
CA GLU A 8 -14.89 17.52 0.89
C GLU A 8 -14.35 17.00 2.23
N PRO A 9 -13.89 15.73 2.31
CA PRO A 9 -13.29 15.21 3.53
C PRO A 9 -11.94 15.88 3.81
N ILE A 10 -11.74 16.26 5.08
CA ILE A 10 -10.58 16.97 5.59
C ILE A 10 -9.83 16.03 6.53
N LEU A 11 -8.53 15.82 6.27
CA LEU A 11 -7.63 15.12 7.18
C LEU A 11 -7.27 16.01 8.37
N GLN A 12 -7.23 15.39 9.54
CA GLN A 12 -6.61 15.94 10.74
C GLN A 12 -5.16 15.45 10.76
N LEU A 13 -4.21 16.32 10.39
CA LEU A 13 -2.78 15.97 10.37
C LEU A 13 -2.20 16.06 11.79
N SER A 14 -2.50 17.14 12.52
CA SER A 14 -2.10 17.31 13.92
C SER A 14 -3.24 17.99 14.69
N GLU A 15 -3.09 18.25 16.00
CA GLU A 15 -4.10 19.01 16.77
C GLU A 15 -4.39 20.42 16.20
N HIS A 16 -3.47 20.99 15.44
CA HIS A 16 -3.56 22.37 14.94
C HIS A 16 -3.62 22.46 13.41
N GLU A 17 -3.39 21.36 12.70
CA GLU A 17 -3.26 21.34 11.26
C GLU A 17 -4.28 20.38 10.62
N GLN A 18 -5.02 20.93 9.66
CA GLN A 18 -6.03 20.23 8.89
C GLN A 18 -5.77 20.45 7.40
N ILE A 19 -5.89 19.40 6.61
CA ILE A 19 -5.60 19.43 5.18
C ILE A 19 -6.75 18.79 4.42
N PRO A 20 -7.40 19.49 3.47
CA PRO A 20 -8.39 18.89 2.59
C PRO A 20 -7.78 17.73 1.79
N LEU A 21 -8.50 16.60 1.67
CA LEU A 21 -7.97 15.42 0.98
C LEU A 21 -7.67 15.70 -0.51
N LYS A 22 -8.37 16.65 -1.15
CA LYS A 22 -8.09 17.05 -2.53
C LYS A 22 -6.68 17.63 -2.67
N LEU A 23 -6.13 18.30 -1.66
CA LEU A 23 -4.74 18.78 -1.70
C LEU A 23 -3.74 17.64 -1.70
N VAL A 24 -4.02 16.55 -0.99
CA VAL A 24 -3.17 15.35 -1.01
C VAL A 24 -3.19 14.71 -2.39
N ASN A 25 -4.38 14.59 -3.00
CA ASN A 25 -4.52 14.10 -4.37
C ASN A 25 -3.77 15.01 -5.37
N GLN A 26 -3.95 16.33 -5.27
CA GLN A 26 -3.23 17.28 -6.12
C GLN A 26 -1.72 17.20 -5.96
N GLY A 27 -1.20 16.97 -4.75
CA GLY A 27 0.22 16.72 -4.53
C GLY A 27 0.71 15.50 -5.32
N LEU A 28 -0.05 14.40 -5.31
CA LEU A 28 0.27 13.21 -6.11
C LEU A 28 0.20 13.50 -7.62
N VAL A 29 -0.85 14.16 -8.09
CA VAL A 29 -0.98 14.54 -9.51
C VAL A 29 0.19 15.42 -9.94
N THR A 30 0.55 16.44 -9.13
CA THR A 30 1.69 17.33 -9.39
C THR A 30 3.00 16.56 -9.41
N LEU A 31 3.17 15.54 -8.56
CA LEU A 31 4.35 14.67 -8.60
C LEU A 31 4.39 13.84 -9.87
N LEU A 32 3.26 13.27 -10.29
CA LEU A 32 3.19 12.47 -11.51
C LEU A 32 3.38 13.31 -12.78
N THR A 33 2.95 14.57 -12.81
CA THR A 33 3.19 15.44 -13.97
C THR A 33 4.67 15.70 -14.22
N THR A 34 5.54 15.52 -13.23
CA THR A 34 7.00 15.56 -13.42
C THR A 34 7.50 14.49 -14.41
N LEU A 35 6.72 13.44 -14.66
CA LEU A 35 7.02 12.39 -15.63
C LEU A 35 6.57 12.74 -17.05
N GLN A 36 5.94 13.90 -17.27
CA GLN A 36 5.52 14.32 -18.61
C GLN A 36 6.69 14.94 -19.39
N PRO A 37 6.84 14.61 -20.70
CA PRO A 37 7.82 15.24 -21.59
C PRO A 37 7.83 16.78 -21.57
N GLN A 38 6.67 17.40 -21.33
CA GLN A 38 6.49 18.86 -21.36
C GLN A 38 6.87 19.55 -20.05
N ALA A 39 6.97 18.80 -18.95
CA ALA A 39 7.35 19.32 -17.64
C ALA A 39 8.88 19.41 -17.47
N PHE A 40 9.65 18.76 -18.35
CA PHE A 40 11.11 18.75 -18.29
C PHE A 40 11.71 20.12 -18.65
N GLY A 41 12.57 20.63 -17.77
CA GLY A 41 13.20 21.95 -17.92
C GLY A 41 12.37 23.13 -17.41
N GLN A 42 11.21 22.88 -16.80
CA GLN A 42 10.48 23.90 -16.06
C GLN A 42 11.10 24.07 -14.67
N ASP A 43 11.41 25.31 -14.30
CA ASP A 43 11.98 25.63 -12.99
C ASP A 43 11.01 25.33 -11.84
N SER A 44 9.71 25.20 -12.09
CA SER A 44 8.73 24.77 -11.06
C SER A 44 7.49 24.20 -11.74
N ILE A 45 6.93 23.15 -11.13
CA ILE A 45 5.66 22.55 -11.57
C ILE A 45 4.61 22.90 -10.52
N SER A 46 3.59 23.62 -10.95
CA SER A 46 2.49 24.05 -10.11
C SER A 46 1.16 23.63 -10.73
N LEU A 47 0.29 23.04 -9.91
CA LEU A 47 -1.12 22.84 -10.26
C LEU A 47 -1.99 23.76 -9.43
N THR A 48 -2.88 24.49 -10.12
CA THR A 48 -3.88 25.35 -9.48
C THR A 48 -5.22 24.64 -9.47
N ASP A 49 -5.79 24.47 -8.30
CA ASP A 49 -7.18 24.05 -8.14
C ASP A 49 -8.11 25.12 -8.75
N ARG A 50 -8.95 24.73 -9.70
CA ARG A 50 -9.84 25.66 -10.40
C ARG A 50 -10.98 26.20 -9.52
N GLU A 51 -11.37 25.48 -8.46
CA GLU A 51 -12.47 25.82 -7.56
C GLU A 51 -11.98 26.63 -6.36
N THR A 52 -10.87 26.22 -5.74
CA THR A 52 -10.32 26.84 -4.52
C THR A 52 -9.23 27.87 -4.80
N GLN A 53 -8.72 27.93 -6.03
CA GLN A 53 -7.53 28.72 -6.42
C GLN A 53 -6.26 28.37 -5.62
N THR A 54 -6.26 27.23 -4.92
CA THR A 54 -5.09 26.78 -4.17
C THR A 54 -4.03 26.28 -5.15
N ILE A 55 -2.78 26.69 -4.95
CA ILE A 55 -1.66 26.28 -5.79
C ILE A 55 -0.82 25.28 -5.01
N VAL A 56 -0.64 24.08 -5.57
CA VAL A 56 0.33 23.10 -5.09
C VAL A 56 1.56 23.19 -5.98
N THR A 57 2.71 23.50 -5.40
CA THR A 57 3.98 23.64 -6.13
C THR A 57 4.98 22.64 -5.57
N LEU A 58 5.64 21.89 -6.46
CA LEU A 58 6.77 21.07 -6.07
C LEU A 58 8.06 21.90 -6.03
N PRO A 59 8.92 21.72 -5.01
CA PRO A 59 10.25 22.31 -5.00
C PRO A 59 11.10 21.80 -6.18
N ASN A 60 12.10 22.60 -6.57
CA ASN A 60 12.94 22.39 -7.75
C ASN A 60 13.93 21.21 -7.63
N ASP A 61 13.82 20.43 -6.55
CA ASP A 61 14.78 19.39 -6.18
C ASP A 61 14.46 18.02 -6.79
N TYR A 62 13.35 17.89 -7.52
CA TYR A 62 12.95 16.65 -8.17
C TYR A 62 13.57 16.52 -9.56
N ASN A 63 14.39 15.49 -9.74
CA ASN A 63 14.92 15.07 -11.04
C ASN A 63 14.26 13.78 -11.49
N CYS A 64 13.94 13.70 -12.78
CA CYS A 64 13.37 12.51 -13.41
C CYS A 64 14.39 11.90 -14.38
N GLY A 65 14.53 10.59 -14.35
CA GLY A 65 15.40 9.83 -15.24
C GLY A 65 15.10 8.35 -15.19
N ALA A 66 15.79 7.56 -16.01
CA ALA A 66 15.69 6.12 -16.02
C ALA A 66 17.08 5.49 -15.94
N VAL A 67 17.21 4.45 -15.12
CA VAL A 67 18.46 3.68 -15.01
C VAL A 67 18.77 3.03 -16.35
N GLY A 68 19.97 3.28 -16.88
CA GLY A 68 20.44 2.71 -18.13
C GLY A 68 19.99 3.42 -19.41
N LEU A 69 19.24 4.53 -19.30
CA LEU A 69 18.88 5.38 -20.44
C LEU A 69 19.48 6.77 -20.28
N ASP A 70 20.03 7.30 -21.37
CA ASP A 70 20.30 8.73 -21.44
C ASP A 70 18.98 9.53 -21.49
N GLN A 71 19.11 10.84 -21.26
CA GLN A 71 17.96 11.74 -21.14
C GLN A 71 17.13 11.82 -22.44
N GLU A 72 17.76 11.81 -23.62
CA GLU A 72 17.05 11.90 -24.91
C GLU A 72 16.26 10.61 -25.20
N THR A 73 16.89 9.46 -24.96
CA THR A 73 16.25 8.15 -25.10
C THR A 73 15.09 7.99 -24.12
N PHE A 74 15.29 8.39 -22.86
CA PHE A 74 14.26 8.37 -21.84
C PHE A 74 13.04 9.23 -22.23
N PHE A 75 13.27 10.45 -22.71
CA PHE A 75 12.19 11.35 -23.14
C PHE A 75 11.44 10.83 -24.36
N SER A 76 12.15 10.25 -25.31
CA SER A 76 11.54 9.60 -26.47
C SER A 76 10.66 8.41 -26.05
N ALA A 77 11.10 7.64 -25.05
CA ALA A 77 10.31 6.54 -24.50
C ALA A 77 9.03 7.04 -23.79
N LEU A 78 9.13 8.06 -22.95
CA LEU A 78 7.97 8.66 -22.26
C LEU A 78 6.95 9.27 -23.25
N ALA A 79 7.41 9.89 -24.34
CA ALA A 79 6.52 10.41 -25.37
C ALA A 79 5.69 9.31 -26.08
N GLN A 80 6.13 8.06 -26.00
CA GLN A 80 5.47 6.90 -26.60
C GLN A 80 4.79 6.00 -25.56
N LEU A 81 4.66 6.46 -24.31
CA LEU A 81 4.10 5.69 -23.19
C LEU A 81 2.74 5.11 -23.56
N LYS A 82 2.64 3.77 -23.50
CA LYS A 82 1.42 3.02 -23.83
C LYS A 82 0.59 2.64 -22.62
N CYS A 83 1.26 2.42 -21.49
CA CYS A 83 0.66 1.90 -20.29
C CYS A 83 1.47 2.34 -19.07
N VAL A 84 0.78 2.53 -17.93
CA VAL A 84 1.38 2.77 -16.62
C VAL A 84 1.03 1.58 -15.72
N LEU A 85 2.06 0.99 -15.12
CA LEU A 85 1.92 -0.09 -14.15
C LEU A 85 2.13 0.47 -12.75
N ILE A 86 1.20 0.20 -11.83
CA ILE A 86 1.25 0.70 -10.46
C ILE A 86 1.15 -0.46 -9.49
N GLY A 87 1.99 -0.43 -8.47
CA GLY A 87 1.90 -1.31 -7.32
C GLY A 87 0.86 -0.84 -6.31
N SER A 88 0.13 -1.77 -5.70
CA SER A 88 -0.79 -1.47 -4.60
C SER A 88 -0.65 -2.52 -3.50
N PRO A 89 -0.83 -2.17 -2.22
CA PRO A 89 -0.77 -3.19 -1.20
C PRO A 89 -1.93 -4.18 -1.34
N THR A 90 -1.67 -5.43 -0.98
CA THR A 90 -2.64 -6.52 -1.03
C THR A 90 -3.89 -6.18 -0.21
N ASN A 91 -5.08 -6.53 -0.72
CA ASN A 91 -6.39 -6.34 -0.06
C ASN A 91 -6.80 -4.88 0.18
N TRP A 92 -6.11 -3.90 -0.39
CA TRP A 92 -6.59 -2.52 -0.36
C TRP A 92 -7.83 -2.34 -1.24
N PRO A 93 -8.77 -1.49 -0.82
CA PRO A 93 -10.08 -1.38 -1.46
C PRO A 93 -9.99 -0.78 -2.86
N GLU A 94 -11.02 -1.02 -3.67
CA GLU A 94 -11.09 -0.45 -5.01
C GLU A 94 -11.04 1.09 -5.01
N ALA A 95 -11.51 1.75 -3.94
CA ALA A 95 -11.35 3.20 -3.75
C ALA A 95 -9.91 3.66 -3.92
N TYR A 96 -8.96 2.89 -3.38
CA TYR A 96 -7.54 3.23 -3.50
C TYR A 96 -7.06 3.09 -4.95
N ARG A 97 -7.42 1.99 -5.60
CA ARG A 97 -7.07 1.71 -7.01
C ARG A 97 -7.68 2.74 -7.96
N PHE A 98 -8.95 3.10 -7.74
CA PHE A 98 -9.66 4.17 -8.45
C PHE A 98 -8.89 5.49 -8.35
N ASN A 99 -8.53 5.93 -7.14
CA ASN A 99 -7.80 7.17 -6.93
C ASN A 99 -6.40 7.16 -7.57
N LEU A 100 -5.70 6.02 -7.58
CA LEU A 100 -4.43 5.89 -8.31
C LEU A 100 -4.59 6.03 -9.83
N ARG A 101 -5.62 5.38 -10.41
CA ARG A 101 -5.90 5.52 -11.84
C ARG A 101 -6.26 6.96 -12.19
N GLU A 102 -7.12 7.58 -11.40
CA GLU A 102 -7.50 8.98 -11.57
C GLU A 102 -6.29 9.92 -11.51
N ALA A 103 -5.39 9.74 -10.54
CA ALA A 103 -4.21 10.57 -10.44
C ALA A 103 -3.30 10.47 -11.68
N VAL A 104 -3.14 9.26 -12.23
CA VAL A 104 -2.37 9.02 -13.47
C VAL A 104 -3.05 9.63 -14.71
N LEU A 105 -4.37 9.51 -14.81
CA LEU A 105 -5.15 10.10 -15.90
C LEU A 105 -5.14 11.62 -15.81
N GLU A 106 -5.31 12.19 -14.61
CA GLU A 106 -5.30 13.62 -14.37
C GLU A 106 -3.93 14.23 -14.68
N ALA A 107 -2.85 13.55 -14.26
CA ALA A 107 -1.48 13.90 -14.61
C ALA A 107 -1.18 13.74 -16.11
N GLY A 108 -2.09 13.16 -16.90
CA GLY A 108 -2.00 13.05 -18.35
C GLY A 108 -0.86 12.17 -18.84
N LEU A 109 -0.45 11.17 -18.05
CA LEU A 109 0.58 10.21 -18.48
C LEU A 109 0.04 9.27 -19.57
N VAL A 110 -1.25 8.90 -19.45
CA VAL A 110 -1.99 8.13 -20.45
C VAL A 110 -3.39 8.72 -20.63
N LYS A 111 -4.09 8.30 -21.69
CA LYS A 111 -5.38 8.89 -22.09
C LYS A 111 -6.58 8.15 -21.53
N ASN A 112 -6.50 6.82 -21.48
CA ASN A 112 -7.61 5.95 -21.16
C ASN A 112 -7.32 5.12 -19.93
N VAL A 113 -8.36 4.77 -19.18
CA VAL A 113 -8.25 4.01 -17.93
C VAL A 113 -7.67 2.61 -18.13
N ASN A 114 -7.98 1.95 -19.25
CA ASN A 114 -7.42 0.64 -19.61
C ASN A 114 -5.91 0.64 -19.88
N GLN A 115 -5.29 1.82 -19.93
CA GLN A 115 -3.83 1.97 -19.99
C GLN A 115 -3.18 2.03 -18.62
N VAL A 116 -3.96 1.96 -17.53
CA VAL A 116 -3.44 1.94 -16.15
C VAL A 116 -3.74 0.60 -15.53
N ILE A 117 -2.70 -0.19 -15.30
CA ILE A 117 -2.81 -1.52 -14.68
C ILE A 117 -2.27 -1.43 -13.27
N VAL A 118 -3.06 -1.91 -12.32
CA VAL A 118 -2.70 -1.98 -10.91
C VAL A 118 -2.49 -3.44 -10.54
N ILE A 119 -1.40 -3.75 -9.83
CA ILE A 119 -1.11 -5.11 -9.34
C ILE A 119 -0.65 -5.05 -7.89
N GLU A 120 -0.82 -6.14 -7.16
CA GLU A 120 -0.37 -6.22 -5.78
C GLU A 120 1.16 -6.14 -5.68
N ASP A 121 1.65 -5.31 -4.76
CA ASP A 121 3.08 -5.12 -4.47
C ASP A 121 3.76 -6.45 -4.11
N ALA A 122 3.05 -7.34 -3.42
CA ALA A 122 3.50 -8.68 -3.10
C ALA A 122 3.74 -9.55 -4.36
N ILE A 123 2.86 -9.43 -5.37
CA ILE A 123 3.01 -10.12 -6.65
C ILE A 123 4.18 -9.51 -7.42
N ALA A 124 4.24 -8.18 -7.57
CA ALA A 124 5.36 -7.49 -8.22
C ALA A 124 6.70 -7.90 -7.58
N THR A 125 6.78 -7.91 -6.25
CA THR A 125 7.97 -8.36 -5.52
C THR A 125 8.33 -9.81 -5.87
N ALA A 126 7.35 -10.72 -5.95
CA ALA A 126 7.59 -12.10 -6.36
C ALA A 126 8.10 -12.20 -7.80
N LEU A 127 7.60 -11.37 -8.72
CA LEU A 127 8.10 -11.32 -10.10
C LEU A 127 9.58 -10.96 -10.15
N SER A 128 10.08 -10.16 -9.20
CA SER A 128 11.52 -9.86 -9.15
C SER A 128 12.42 -11.12 -9.03
N GLU A 129 11.87 -12.27 -8.64
CA GLU A 129 12.58 -13.55 -8.59
C GLU A 129 12.58 -14.34 -9.91
N LEU A 130 11.82 -13.92 -10.91
CA LEU A 130 11.64 -14.62 -12.20
C LEU A 130 12.73 -14.37 -13.25
N THR A 131 13.90 -13.83 -12.87
CA THR A 131 14.91 -13.25 -13.80
C THR A 131 14.94 -13.92 -15.18
N SER A 132 14.52 -13.17 -16.21
CA SER A 132 14.59 -13.46 -17.65
C SER A 132 14.90 -14.92 -18.05
N VAL A 133 13.83 -15.67 -18.36
CA VAL A 133 13.84 -17.01 -18.98
C VAL A 133 14.70 -17.10 -20.27
N ARG A 134 15.24 -15.99 -20.78
CA ARG A 134 15.95 -15.94 -22.07
C ARG A 134 17.42 -16.35 -22.04
N GLU A 135 18.10 -16.38 -20.90
CA GLU A 135 19.54 -16.72 -20.84
C GLU A 135 19.87 -18.06 -20.14
N ASP A 136 18.89 -18.71 -19.52
CA ASP A 136 19.05 -19.96 -18.76
C ASP A 136 19.37 -21.22 -19.60
N SER A 137 19.63 -21.07 -20.90
CA SER A 137 19.97 -22.20 -21.78
C SER A 137 21.37 -22.79 -21.56
N LYS A 138 22.21 -22.21 -20.67
CA LYS A 138 23.61 -22.66 -20.49
C LYS A 138 24.00 -23.13 -19.10
N THR A 139 23.21 -22.89 -18.05
CA THR A 139 23.55 -23.31 -16.67
C THR A 139 22.34 -23.89 -15.93
N SER A 140 22.15 -25.20 -16.08
CA SER A 140 21.04 -25.98 -15.51
C SER A 140 20.92 -25.92 -13.98
N THR A 141 21.99 -25.58 -13.26
CA THR A 141 22.04 -25.52 -11.78
C THR A 141 21.25 -24.36 -11.17
N ILE A 142 21.02 -23.26 -11.89
CA ILE A 142 20.35 -22.06 -11.35
C ILE A 142 18.82 -22.22 -11.37
N SER A 143 18.30 -22.96 -12.36
CA SER A 143 16.87 -23.25 -12.50
C SER A 143 16.30 -24.08 -11.33
N GLU A 144 17.11 -24.93 -10.69
CA GLU A 144 16.65 -25.79 -9.59
C GLU A 144 16.40 -25.04 -8.28
N PHE A 145 17.15 -23.96 -8.00
CA PHE A 145 17.00 -23.15 -6.78
C PHE A 145 15.74 -22.27 -6.75
N ARG A 146 15.08 -22.11 -7.90
CA ARG A 146 13.88 -21.27 -8.07
C ARG A 146 12.60 -22.07 -8.29
N ARG A 147 12.68 -23.40 -8.28
CA ARG A 147 11.53 -24.29 -8.37
C ARG A 147 10.87 -24.48 -7.02
N GLY A 148 9.56 -24.65 -7.05
CA GLY A 148 8.74 -24.91 -5.88
C GLY A 148 8.13 -23.64 -5.27
N LYS A 149 7.78 -23.74 -3.99
CA LYS A 149 7.01 -22.70 -3.31
C LYS A 149 7.93 -21.66 -2.72
N ILE A 150 7.72 -20.39 -3.10
CA ILE A 150 8.47 -19.24 -2.62
C ILE A 150 7.57 -18.38 -1.73
N LEU A 151 8.03 -18.13 -0.51
CA LEU A 151 7.43 -17.13 0.37
C LEU A 151 8.15 -15.79 0.17
N ILE A 152 7.39 -14.73 -0.03
CA ILE A 152 7.87 -13.36 -0.04
C ILE A 152 7.36 -12.69 1.24
N VAL A 153 8.21 -11.94 1.92
CA VAL A 153 7.85 -11.07 3.05
C VAL A 153 8.40 -9.68 2.75
N ASN A 154 7.53 -8.75 2.36
CA ASN A 154 7.86 -7.37 2.10
C ASN A 154 7.44 -6.49 3.27
N VAL A 155 8.41 -5.93 4.00
CA VAL A 155 8.14 -5.00 5.11
C VAL A 155 8.27 -3.57 4.60
N GLY A 156 7.16 -3.03 4.13
CA GLY A 156 7.04 -1.69 3.57
C GLY A 156 7.01 -0.59 4.63
N ALA A 157 6.71 0.64 4.21
CA ALA A 157 6.63 1.80 5.11
C ALA A 157 5.40 1.73 6.03
N THR A 158 4.24 1.38 5.49
CA THR A 158 2.95 1.38 6.22
C THR A 158 2.42 -0.03 6.47
N THR A 159 2.73 -0.98 5.59
CA THR A 159 2.22 -2.35 5.60
C THR A 159 3.34 -3.38 5.57
N THR A 160 3.04 -4.58 6.04
CA THR A 160 3.84 -5.77 5.79
C THR A 160 2.99 -6.71 4.94
N GLU A 161 3.57 -7.18 3.84
CA GLU A 161 2.91 -8.03 2.88
C GLU A 161 3.62 -9.37 2.74
N MET A 162 2.84 -10.40 2.48
CA MET A 162 3.31 -11.73 2.18
C MET A 162 2.72 -12.20 0.86
N ALA A 163 3.55 -12.82 0.02
CA ALA A 163 3.07 -13.60 -1.12
C ALA A 163 3.62 -15.02 -1.02
N LEU A 164 2.77 -16.00 -1.29
CA LEU A 164 3.18 -17.38 -1.46
C LEU A 164 2.90 -17.76 -2.91
N VAL A 165 3.97 -18.06 -3.63
CA VAL A 165 3.90 -18.32 -5.06
C VAL A 165 4.33 -19.74 -5.31
N ASN A 166 3.50 -20.47 -6.07
CA ASN A 166 3.83 -21.79 -6.57
C ASN A 166 4.25 -21.65 -8.03
N PHE A 167 5.55 -21.59 -8.29
CA PHE A 167 6.04 -21.44 -9.66
C PHE A 167 5.83 -22.75 -10.45
N PRO A 168 5.11 -22.72 -11.57
CA PRO A 168 5.00 -23.87 -12.46
C PRO A 168 6.35 -24.20 -13.09
N ASP A 169 6.50 -25.44 -13.57
CA ASP A 169 7.74 -25.90 -14.22
C ASP A 169 8.11 -25.05 -15.45
N ASP A 170 7.09 -24.53 -16.14
CA ASP A 170 7.23 -23.54 -17.21
C ASP A 170 6.65 -22.20 -16.73
N GLY A 171 7.52 -21.20 -16.57
CA GLY A 171 7.15 -19.86 -16.13
C GLY A 171 6.13 -19.16 -17.04
N GLN A 172 5.96 -19.60 -18.29
CA GLN A 172 4.88 -19.12 -19.17
C GLN A 172 3.49 -19.50 -18.65
N ASN A 173 3.37 -20.57 -17.87
CA ASN A 173 2.09 -20.99 -17.28
C ASN A 173 1.76 -20.27 -15.97
N LEU A 174 2.61 -19.34 -15.53
CA LEU A 174 2.38 -18.58 -14.31
C LEU A 174 1.24 -17.57 -14.52
N THR A 175 0.14 -17.78 -13.81
CA THR A 175 -1.05 -16.90 -13.82
C THR A 175 -1.32 -16.33 -12.44
N TYR A 176 -2.24 -15.36 -12.34
CA TYR A 176 -2.66 -14.76 -11.06
C TYR A 176 -3.04 -15.81 -9.99
N SER A 177 -3.70 -16.91 -10.39
CA SER A 177 -4.13 -17.97 -9.47
C SER A 177 -3.00 -18.74 -8.78
N HIS A 178 -1.75 -18.56 -9.21
CA HIS A 178 -0.58 -19.17 -8.55
C HIS A 178 -0.07 -18.35 -7.34
N PHE A 179 -0.61 -17.15 -7.15
CA PHE A 179 -0.24 -16.24 -6.08
C PHE A 179 -1.31 -16.29 -5.00
N HIS A 180 -0.86 -16.50 -3.76
CA HIS A 180 -1.66 -16.20 -2.58
C HIS A 180 -1.02 -15.01 -1.90
N CYS A 181 -1.81 -13.99 -1.60
CA CYS A 181 -1.29 -12.77 -0.97
C CYS A 181 -1.97 -12.54 0.38
N HIS A 182 -1.25 -11.87 1.28
CA HIS A 182 -1.73 -11.45 2.58
C HIS A 182 -1.03 -10.15 2.98
N SER A 183 -1.71 -9.29 3.72
CA SER A 183 -1.14 -8.05 4.23
C SER A 183 -1.73 -7.73 5.59
N PHE A 184 -0.98 -6.94 6.36
CA PHE A 184 -1.48 -6.30 7.56
C PHE A 184 -0.84 -4.92 7.73
N ALA A 185 -1.56 -4.00 8.38
CA ALA A 185 -1.20 -2.59 8.47
C ALA A 185 -0.17 -2.30 9.56
N TYR A 186 1.01 -2.88 9.40
CA TYR A 186 2.18 -2.63 10.23
C TYR A 186 3.43 -2.62 9.36
N GLY A 187 4.20 -1.53 9.39
CA GLY A 187 5.42 -1.38 8.60
C GLY A 187 6.45 -0.50 9.31
N GLY A 188 7.38 0.05 8.52
CA GLY A 188 8.46 0.92 9.00
C GLY A 188 8.01 2.10 9.87
N GLN A 189 6.84 2.71 9.59
CA GLN A 189 6.29 3.82 10.37
C GLN A 189 5.72 3.35 11.72
N ALA A 190 5.05 2.20 11.75
CA ALA A 190 4.55 1.61 12.99
C ALA A 190 5.72 1.20 13.90
N LEU A 191 6.81 0.71 13.32
CA LEU A 191 8.07 0.46 14.04
C LEU A 191 8.67 1.74 14.62
N ASP A 192 8.67 2.85 13.88
CA ASP A 192 9.15 4.14 14.40
C ASP A 192 8.33 4.56 15.62
N GLN A 193 7.00 4.43 15.55
CA GLN A 193 6.12 4.72 16.69
C GLN A 193 6.39 3.81 17.89
N ASP A 194 6.62 2.52 17.66
CA ASP A 194 6.95 1.57 18.73
C ASP A 194 8.29 1.95 19.39
N ILE A 195 9.29 2.40 18.62
CA ILE A 195 10.56 2.92 19.15
C ILE A 195 10.32 4.16 20.02
N VAL A 196 9.50 5.12 19.56
CA VAL A 196 9.16 6.30 20.36
C VAL A 196 8.52 5.89 21.69
N CYS A 197 7.48 5.06 21.62
CA CYS A 197 6.73 4.63 22.81
C CYS A 197 7.59 3.82 23.78
N GLN A 198 8.36 2.86 23.29
CA GLN A 198 9.05 1.89 24.15
C GLN A 198 10.44 2.34 24.59
N LEU A 199 11.16 3.12 23.78
CA LEU A 199 12.56 3.49 24.04
C LEU A 199 12.74 4.95 24.44
N LEU A 200 11.91 5.87 23.95
CA LEU A 200 12.09 7.31 24.19
C LEU A 200 11.17 7.84 25.28
N LEU A 201 9.90 7.42 25.29
CA LEU A 201 8.90 7.92 26.25
C LEU A 201 8.81 7.09 27.54
N LYS A 202 8.89 5.76 27.44
CA LYS A 202 8.81 4.85 28.59
C LYS A 202 10.13 4.67 29.35
N ASN A 203 11.21 5.30 28.90
CA ASN A 203 12.52 5.05 29.50
C ASN A 203 12.56 5.58 30.94
N GLU A 204 12.74 4.66 31.89
CA GLU A 204 12.87 4.95 33.33
C GLU A 204 14.19 5.69 33.66
N ASN A 205 15.12 5.75 32.70
CA ASN A 205 16.45 6.37 32.85
C ASN A 205 16.44 7.91 32.81
N ILE A 206 15.28 8.56 32.70
CA ILE A 206 15.17 10.01 32.86
C ILE A 206 15.21 10.32 34.36
N SER A 207 16.28 10.99 34.80
CA SER A 207 16.52 11.47 36.17
C SER A 207 15.23 11.94 36.88
N PRO A 208 15.05 11.66 38.18
CA PRO A 208 13.77 11.80 38.92
C PRO A 208 13.24 13.23 39.13
N GLN A 209 13.76 14.25 38.45
CA GLN A 209 13.34 15.63 38.66
C GLN A 209 12.01 16.01 37.96
N THR A 210 11.44 15.15 37.11
CA THR A 210 10.20 15.42 36.34
C THR A 210 9.06 14.43 36.60
N GLU A 211 9.01 13.79 37.78
CA GLU A 211 7.85 12.95 38.18
C GLU A 211 6.52 13.73 38.27
N LYS A 212 6.57 15.05 38.43
CA LYS A 212 5.36 15.90 38.49
C LYS A 212 4.70 16.13 37.12
N GLU A 213 5.44 16.03 36.02
CA GLU A 213 4.90 16.17 34.65
C GLU A 213 4.40 14.82 34.09
N LYS A 214 5.02 13.69 34.49
CA LYS A 214 4.61 12.34 34.07
C LYS A 214 3.16 12.00 34.45
N ASN A 215 2.67 12.45 35.60
CA ASN A 215 1.37 12.03 36.14
C ASN A 215 0.14 12.74 35.54
N GLN A 216 0.30 13.87 34.85
CA GLN A 216 -0.85 14.60 34.27
C GLN A 216 -1.14 14.24 32.80
N GLU A 217 -0.13 13.88 32.00
CA GLU A 217 -0.34 13.49 30.58
C GLU A 217 -0.52 11.97 30.36
N GLN A 218 -0.02 11.11 31.26
CA GLN A 218 -0.09 9.65 31.08
C GLN A 218 -1.46 9.03 31.38
N SER A 219 -2.40 9.79 31.97
CA SER A 219 -3.64 9.20 32.52
C SER A 219 -4.78 9.03 31.50
N THR A 220 -4.65 9.53 30.26
CA THR A 220 -5.70 9.44 29.22
C THR A 220 -5.22 8.95 27.85
N GLN A 221 -3.91 8.90 27.58
CA GLN A 221 -3.36 8.52 26.27
C GLN A 221 -3.29 6.98 26.13
N LEU A 222 -4.02 6.41 25.17
CA LEU A 222 -3.89 5.02 24.76
C LEU A 222 -2.62 4.87 23.90
N TRP A 223 -1.71 3.98 24.31
CA TRP A 223 -0.50 3.65 23.53
C TRP A 223 -0.73 2.40 22.69
N PRO A 224 -0.23 2.34 21.44
CA PRO A 224 -0.37 1.14 20.62
C PRO A 224 0.44 -0.02 21.20
N ARG A 225 -0.03 -1.24 20.96
CA ARG A 225 0.72 -2.44 21.33
C ARG A 225 1.89 -2.63 20.34
N PRO A 226 3.12 -2.84 20.84
CA PRO A 226 4.26 -3.10 19.97
C PRO A 226 4.01 -4.30 19.04
N GLY A 227 4.31 -4.15 17.76
CA GLY A 227 4.11 -5.19 16.75
C GLY A 227 2.69 -5.33 16.20
N TYR A 228 1.68 -4.67 16.78
CA TYR A 228 0.28 -4.78 16.33
C TYR A 228 -0.14 -3.60 15.43
N PRO A 229 -1.06 -3.81 14.46
CA PRO A 229 -1.56 -2.75 13.59
C PRO A 229 -2.17 -1.57 14.36
N ASP A 230 -3.09 -1.82 15.31
CA ASP A 230 -3.74 -0.81 16.18
C ASP A 230 -4.03 0.54 15.45
N LEU A 231 -4.57 0.46 14.23
CA LEU A 231 -4.61 1.57 13.27
C LEU A 231 -5.15 2.87 13.85
N SER A 232 -6.32 2.83 14.49
CA SER A 232 -6.94 3.99 15.13
C SER A 232 -6.04 4.66 16.17
N ILE A 233 -5.38 3.86 17.01
CA ILE A 233 -4.48 4.36 18.07
C ILE A 233 -3.20 4.93 17.44
N ARG A 234 -2.67 4.28 16.41
CA ARG A 234 -1.48 4.74 15.69
C ARG A 234 -1.72 6.05 14.94
N SER A 235 -2.90 6.23 14.37
CA SER A 235 -3.32 7.48 13.74
C SER A 235 -3.37 8.63 14.74
N GLN A 236 -3.96 8.40 15.93
CA GLN A 236 -3.98 9.39 17.02
C GLN A 236 -2.58 9.69 17.54
N LEU A 237 -1.74 8.67 17.70
CA LEU A 237 -0.34 8.84 18.07
C LEU A 237 0.43 9.66 17.02
N GLN A 238 0.19 9.42 15.73
CA GLN A 238 0.82 10.19 14.66
C GLN A 238 0.41 11.67 14.71
N GLN A 239 -0.88 11.95 14.92
CA GLN A 239 -1.38 13.32 15.10
C GLN A 239 -0.74 14.02 16.29
N TRP A 240 -0.62 13.30 17.41
CA TRP A 240 0.06 13.79 18.61
C TRP A 240 1.55 14.04 18.36
N LEU A 241 2.23 13.15 17.63
CA LEU A 241 3.64 13.29 17.28
C LEU A 241 3.90 14.49 16.37
N GLN A 242 2.91 14.86 15.54
CA GLN A 242 3.02 15.97 14.60
C GLN A 242 2.68 17.34 15.22
N SER A 243 2.10 17.40 16.41
CA SER A 243 1.62 18.67 16.98
C SER A 243 2.68 19.56 17.62
N SER A 244 3.93 19.10 17.77
CA SER A 244 5.04 19.96 18.22
C SER A 244 6.39 19.56 17.63
N SER A 245 7.30 20.54 17.53
CA SER A 245 8.66 20.31 17.00
C SER A 245 9.42 19.23 17.80
N TYR A 246 9.35 19.27 19.13
CA TYR A 246 9.98 18.27 19.99
C TYR A 246 9.46 16.85 19.71
N ARG A 247 8.15 16.67 19.48
CA ARG A 247 7.58 15.36 19.18
C ARG A 247 7.92 14.88 17.77
N GLN A 248 8.04 15.79 16.81
CA GLN A 248 8.58 15.50 15.49
C GLN A 248 10.05 15.07 15.55
N GLU A 249 10.85 15.70 16.42
CA GLU A 249 12.23 15.29 16.69
C GLU A 249 12.30 13.88 17.30
N LEU A 250 11.38 13.49 18.19
CA LEU A 250 11.28 12.11 18.68
C LEU A 250 11.06 11.11 17.54
N LEU A 251 10.16 11.42 16.61
CA LEU A 251 9.88 10.56 15.46
C LEU A 251 11.08 10.49 14.50
N ALA A 252 11.79 11.61 14.28
CA ALA A 252 13.02 11.63 13.50
C ALA A 252 14.14 10.81 14.17
N ALA A 253 14.29 10.93 15.49
CA ALA A 253 15.24 10.14 16.25
C ALA A 253 14.92 8.64 16.17
N ALA A 254 13.64 8.26 16.27
CA ALA A 254 13.22 6.87 16.14
C ALA A 254 13.62 6.26 14.77
N ARG A 255 13.43 7.00 13.67
CA ARG A 255 13.86 6.59 12.33
C ARG A 255 15.37 6.32 12.26
N ASN A 256 16.17 7.17 12.90
CA ASN A 256 17.63 7.00 12.95
C ASN A 256 18.03 5.80 13.82
N LEU A 257 17.42 5.65 14.99
CA LEU A 257 17.67 4.52 15.90
C LEU A 257 17.35 3.17 15.25
N LYS A 258 16.32 3.13 14.40
CA LYS A 258 15.93 1.96 13.58
C LYS A 258 17.08 1.44 12.71
N VAL A 259 17.98 2.33 12.29
CA VAL A 259 19.14 2.02 11.42
C VAL A 259 20.42 1.78 12.23
N ILE A 260 20.64 2.59 13.28
CA ILE A 260 21.85 2.63 14.12
C ILE A 260 21.92 1.44 15.08
N LEU A 261 20.92 1.29 15.96
CA LEU A 261 20.93 0.29 17.05
C LEU A 261 21.05 -1.17 16.58
N PRO A 262 20.61 -1.58 15.38
CA PRO A 262 20.92 -2.92 14.88
C PRO A 262 22.42 -3.21 14.70
N SER A 263 23.24 -2.17 14.57
CA SER A 263 24.69 -2.27 14.30
C SER A 263 25.54 -1.86 15.50
N GLU A 264 24.99 -1.06 16.40
CA GLU A 264 25.68 -0.54 17.59
C GLU A 264 25.06 -1.08 18.88
N LYS A 265 25.88 -1.63 19.78
CA LYS A 265 25.41 -2.23 21.04
C LYS A 265 24.77 -1.22 21.98
N GLU A 266 25.32 -0.01 22.02
CA GLU A 266 24.84 1.11 22.82
C GLU A 266 24.97 2.39 21.99
N PHE A 267 23.98 3.27 22.11
CA PHE A 267 23.97 4.59 21.49
C PHE A 267 23.46 5.62 22.49
N THR A 268 24.12 6.78 22.53
CA THR A 268 23.66 7.92 23.34
C THR A 268 22.97 8.92 22.43
N LEU A 269 21.67 9.12 22.67
CA LEU A 269 20.86 10.09 21.95
C LEU A 269 20.68 11.35 22.80
N ASN A 270 20.84 12.52 22.20
CA ASN A 270 20.55 13.81 22.81
C ASN A 270 19.46 14.52 21.99
N ILE A 271 18.41 14.99 22.67
CA ILE A 271 17.36 15.84 22.08
C ILE A 271 17.12 16.99 23.05
N GLY A 272 17.51 18.21 22.64
CA GLY A 272 17.58 19.35 23.55
C GLY A 272 18.45 19.04 24.76
N ASP A 273 17.91 19.28 25.96
CA ASP A 273 18.59 19.04 27.23
C ASP A 273 18.41 17.60 27.77
N ARG A 274 17.74 16.72 27.01
CA ARG A 274 17.48 15.33 27.41
C ARG A 274 18.46 14.38 26.74
N GLN A 275 18.94 13.42 27.53
CA GLN A 275 19.88 12.39 27.10
C GLN A 275 19.31 11.01 27.41
N TRP A 276 19.41 10.09 26.43
CA TRP A 276 19.06 8.68 26.57
C TRP A 276 20.30 7.83 26.30
N SER A 277 20.61 6.89 27.22
CA SER A 277 21.46 5.74 26.89
C SER A 277 20.55 4.61 26.43
N LEU A 278 20.75 4.18 25.19
CA LEU A 278 19.90 3.22 24.49
C LEU A 278 20.73 1.98 24.16
N GLN A 279 20.19 0.80 24.48
CA GLN A 279 20.86 -0.47 24.23
C GLN A 279 20.20 -1.18 23.04
N GLN A 280 21.00 -1.86 22.22
CA GLN A 280 20.50 -2.73 21.14
C GLN A 280 19.50 -3.76 21.68
N GLN A 281 19.75 -4.33 22.86
CA GLN A 281 18.88 -5.33 23.48
C GLN A 281 17.49 -4.79 23.81
N ASP A 282 17.37 -3.49 24.11
CA ASP A 282 16.06 -2.88 24.37
C ASP A 282 15.25 -2.78 23.08
N LEU A 283 15.87 -2.38 21.97
CA LEU A 283 15.23 -2.40 20.66
C LEU A 283 14.76 -3.81 20.29
N GLU A 284 15.64 -4.80 20.45
CA GLU A 284 15.32 -6.19 20.17
C GLU A 284 14.12 -6.68 20.99
N LYS A 285 14.18 -6.57 22.32
CA LYS A 285 13.17 -7.12 23.22
C LYS A 285 11.85 -6.37 23.22
N LYS A 286 11.89 -5.03 23.15
CA LYS A 286 10.69 -4.19 23.33
C LYS A 286 9.99 -3.84 22.03
N VAL A 287 10.67 -3.95 20.89
CA VAL A 287 10.12 -3.58 19.57
C VAL A 287 10.17 -4.74 18.58
N LEU A 288 11.36 -5.33 18.36
CA LEU A 288 11.52 -6.33 17.29
C LEU A 288 10.89 -7.68 17.62
N GLU A 289 11.05 -8.16 18.85
CA GLU A 289 10.46 -9.42 19.31
C GLU A 289 8.92 -9.39 19.22
N PRO A 290 8.20 -8.35 19.72
CA PRO A 290 6.76 -8.23 19.53
C PRO A 290 6.33 -8.22 18.05
N PHE A 291 7.07 -7.51 17.20
CA PHE A 291 6.79 -7.51 15.76
C PHE A 291 6.97 -8.92 15.15
N ILE A 292 8.05 -9.63 15.48
CA ILE A 292 8.27 -11.01 15.00
C ILE A 292 7.18 -11.96 15.51
N GLN A 293 6.69 -11.78 16.73
CA GLN A 293 5.57 -12.56 17.26
C GLN A 293 4.29 -12.35 16.46
N GLN A 294 3.94 -11.09 16.15
CA GLN A 294 2.80 -10.79 15.29
C GLN A 294 3.00 -11.36 13.88
N LEU A 295 4.18 -11.16 13.29
CA LEU A 295 4.53 -11.67 11.97
C LEU A 295 4.38 -13.21 11.89
N ASN A 296 4.77 -13.92 12.96
CA ASN A 296 4.58 -15.35 13.07
C ASN A 296 3.10 -15.76 13.17
N GLN A 297 2.28 -15.01 13.89
CA GLN A 297 0.84 -15.26 13.95
C GLN A 297 0.19 -15.07 12.57
N GLU A 298 0.49 -13.95 11.90
CA GLU A 298 0.01 -13.65 10.55
C GLU A 298 0.43 -14.73 9.54
N LEU A 299 1.71 -15.12 9.55
CA LEU A 299 2.21 -16.17 8.66
C LEU A 299 1.52 -17.51 8.94
N ASN A 300 1.28 -17.90 10.19
CA ASN A 300 0.61 -19.15 10.51
C ASN A 300 -0.84 -19.17 10.02
N ASN A 301 -1.57 -18.09 10.25
CA ASN A 301 -2.94 -17.94 9.78
C ASN A 301 -2.99 -17.99 8.25
N PHE A 302 -2.05 -17.31 7.59
CA PHE A 302 -1.94 -17.30 6.15
C PHE A 302 -1.63 -18.70 5.58
N LEU A 303 -0.63 -19.40 6.10
CA LEU A 303 -0.27 -20.76 5.68
C LEU A 303 -1.39 -21.77 5.92
N SER A 304 -2.10 -21.65 7.06
CA SER A 304 -3.26 -22.47 7.37
C SER A 304 -4.40 -22.26 6.38
N ARG A 305 -4.73 -21.00 6.07
CA ARG A 305 -5.77 -20.62 5.11
C ARG A 305 -5.47 -21.14 3.70
N VAL A 306 -4.22 -21.07 3.26
CA VAL A 306 -3.78 -21.55 1.95
C VAL A 306 -3.58 -23.07 1.92
N GLY A 307 -3.47 -23.73 3.08
CA GLY A 307 -3.24 -25.17 3.19
C GLY A 307 -1.81 -25.60 2.83
N ILE A 308 -0.82 -24.72 3.06
CA ILE A 308 0.58 -25.01 2.74
C ILE A 308 1.39 -25.23 4.02
N SER A 309 2.08 -26.37 4.10
CA SER A 309 3.01 -26.66 5.19
C SER A 309 4.29 -25.83 5.08
N PRO A 310 4.82 -25.28 6.19
CA PRO A 310 6.13 -24.61 6.24
C PRO A 310 7.28 -25.43 5.65
N VAL A 311 7.22 -26.77 5.78
CA VAL A 311 8.23 -27.71 5.28
C VAL A 311 8.26 -27.76 3.75
N GLY A 312 7.14 -27.44 3.11
CA GLY A 312 6.99 -27.41 1.66
C GLY A 312 7.41 -26.10 1.01
N ILE A 313 7.90 -25.12 1.78
CA ILE A 313 8.44 -23.87 1.24
C ILE A 313 9.94 -24.07 0.99
N ASN A 314 10.35 -23.85 -0.26
CA ASN A 314 11.72 -24.08 -0.72
C ASN A 314 12.59 -22.84 -0.57
N ARG A 315 11.97 -21.67 -0.58
CA ARG A 315 12.68 -20.40 -0.53
C ARG A 315 11.83 -19.34 0.15
N ALA A 316 12.47 -18.45 0.89
CA ALA A 316 11.83 -17.26 1.40
C ALA A 316 12.67 -16.02 1.13
N LEU A 317 12.05 -14.99 0.58
CA LEU A 317 12.64 -13.69 0.33
C LEU A 317 12.11 -12.69 1.36
N CYS A 318 13.00 -11.96 2.01
CA CYS A 318 12.66 -10.83 2.86
C CYS A 318 13.22 -9.52 2.29
N THR A 319 12.34 -8.55 2.08
CA THR A 319 12.64 -7.27 1.41
C THR A 319 11.92 -6.12 2.11
N GLY A 320 12.23 -4.90 1.69
CA GLY A 320 11.70 -3.65 2.24
C GLY A 320 12.63 -3.08 3.31
N GLY A 321 12.49 -1.79 3.59
CA GLY A 321 13.45 -1.06 4.43
C GLY A 321 13.64 -1.65 5.84
N SER A 322 12.58 -2.19 6.43
CA SER A 322 12.66 -2.90 7.73
C SER A 322 12.78 -4.43 7.58
N GLY A 323 12.67 -4.95 6.35
CA GLY A 323 12.81 -6.36 6.04
C GLY A 323 14.26 -6.85 6.11
N SER A 324 15.25 -5.95 6.09
CA SER A 324 16.68 -6.28 6.17
C SER A 324 17.19 -6.60 7.58
N TRP A 325 16.30 -6.70 8.59
CA TRP A 325 16.70 -7.02 9.95
C TRP A 325 17.03 -8.49 10.17
N SER A 326 18.16 -8.75 10.83
CA SER A 326 18.67 -10.10 11.08
C SER A 326 17.75 -10.96 11.97
N GLY A 327 16.92 -10.32 12.80
CA GLY A 327 15.89 -11.00 13.59
C GLY A 327 14.86 -11.72 12.71
N ILE A 328 14.45 -11.11 11.59
CA ILE A 328 13.47 -11.68 10.67
C ILE A 328 14.07 -12.87 9.93
N SER A 329 15.29 -12.76 9.41
CA SER A 329 15.94 -13.89 8.73
C SER A 329 16.24 -15.05 9.68
N ARG A 330 16.63 -14.77 10.93
CA ARG A 330 16.79 -15.81 11.97
C ARG A 330 15.45 -16.51 12.26
N TRP A 331 14.39 -15.75 12.43
CA TRP A 331 13.04 -16.30 12.64
C TRP A 331 12.57 -17.14 11.45
N LEU A 332 12.75 -16.67 10.21
CA LEU A 332 12.41 -17.42 9.01
C LEU A 332 13.18 -18.75 8.90
N ARG A 333 14.49 -18.77 9.23
CA ARG A 333 15.28 -20.02 9.27
C ARG A 333 14.73 -21.03 10.28
N GLN A 334 14.23 -20.55 11.42
CA GLN A 334 13.59 -21.42 12.41
C GLN A 334 12.22 -21.92 11.93
N LYS A 335 11.46 -21.05 11.25
CA LYS A 335 10.09 -21.34 10.82
C LYS A 335 10.01 -22.22 9.58
N LEU A 336 10.98 -22.07 8.68
CA LEU A 336 11.02 -22.70 7.37
C LEU A 336 12.32 -23.53 7.26
N PRO A 337 12.36 -24.73 7.87
CA PRO A 337 13.61 -25.48 8.04
C PRO A 337 14.27 -25.93 6.74
N ASN A 338 13.51 -26.03 5.65
CA ASN A 338 13.99 -26.44 4.33
C ASN A 338 14.22 -25.26 3.38
N ALA A 339 13.86 -24.04 3.78
CA ALA A 339 13.86 -22.90 2.88
C ALA A 339 15.23 -22.23 2.82
N ILE A 340 15.64 -21.87 1.61
CA ILE A 340 16.75 -20.93 1.40
C ILE A 340 16.22 -19.53 1.73
N ILE A 341 16.84 -18.86 2.71
CA ILE A 341 16.43 -17.50 3.11
C ILE A 341 17.30 -16.48 2.38
N VAL A 342 16.65 -15.63 1.59
CA VAL A 342 17.25 -14.50 0.88
C VAL A 342 16.77 -13.22 1.53
N GLN A 343 17.68 -12.28 1.75
CA GLN A 343 17.39 -11.01 2.39
C GLN A 343 18.17 -9.93 1.67
N ASP A 344 17.56 -8.77 1.45
CA ASP A 344 18.26 -7.65 0.85
C ASP A 344 19.41 -7.17 1.74
N ALA A 345 20.58 -6.99 1.14
CA ALA A 345 21.74 -6.44 1.83
C ALA A 345 21.52 -4.94 2.11
N LYS A 346 22.06 -4.42 3.22
CA LYS A 346 22.13 -2.97 3.45
C LYS A 346 22.99 -2.37 2.34
N VAL A 347 22.39 -1.60 1.44
CA VAL A 347 23.13 -0.74 0.51
C VAL A 347 23.76 0.37 1.35
N ASN A 348 25.08 0.42 1.41
CA ASN A 348 25.77 1.59 1.96
C ASN A 348 25.65 2.70 0.92
N SER A 349 24.80 3.68 1.21
CA SER A 349 24.43 4.79 0.32
C SER A 349 25.58 5.72 -0.07
N GLU A 350 26.81 5.49 0.39
CA GLU A 350 27.92 6.44 0.26
C GLU A 350 28.58 6.44 -1.13
N ASN A 351 28.36 5.43 -2.00
CA ASN A 351 28.98 5.40 -3.34
C ASN A 351 28.07 4.79 -4.42
N VAL A 352 26.81 5.20 -4.51
CA VAL A 352 26.04 4.98 -5.75
C VAL A 352 26.22 6.23 -6.62
N GLU A 353 27.44 6.42 -7.14
CA GLU A 353 27.64 7.30 -8.28
C GLU A 353 26.86 6.72 -9.46
N LEU A 354 25.68 7.28 -9.71
CA LEU A 354 24.91 7.08 -10.93
C LEU A 354 25.64 7.81 -12.06
N GLY A 355 26.74 7.21 -12.53
CA GLY A 355 27.61 7.74 -13.57
C GLY A 355 28.36 6.62 -14.28
N GLN A 356 28.66 6.82 -15.55
CA GLN A 356 29.19 5.84 -16.51
C GLN A 356 30.57 5.21 -16.18
N GLU A 357 31.10 5.37 -14.97
CA GLU A 357 32.52 5.12 -14.68
C GLU A 357 32.85 3.72 -14.12
N ASN A 358 31.87 2.92 -13.67
CA ASN A 358 32.15 1.55 -13.18
C ASN A 358 32.06 0.44 -14.25
N LEU A 359 32.45 0.74 -15.50
CA LEU A 359 32.54 -0.25 -16.59
C LEU A 359 33.87 -1.04 -16.61
N GLN A 360 34.63 -1.07 -15.51
CA GLN A 360 35.86 -1.86 -15.44
C GLN A 360 35.91 -2.70 -14.16
N GLY A 361 35.41 -3.94 -14.27
CA GLY A 361 35.97 -5.06 -13.51
C GLY A 361 35.04 -5.90 -12.64
N SER A 362 33.99 -6.50 -13.20
CA SER A 362 33.61 -7.90 -12.88
C SER A 362 32.59 -8.43 -13.89
N ASP A 363 33.01 -9.36 -14.75
CA ASP A 363 32.16 -10.07 -15.72
C ASP A 363 31.18 -11.04 -15.01
N ASN A 364 30.19 -10.51 -14.29
CA ASN A 364 29.07 -11.30 -13.77
C ASN A 364 27.77 -10.49 -13.88
N CYS A 365 26.98 -10.67 -14.95
CA CYS A 365 25.63 -10.07 -15.08
C CYS A 365 24.71 -10.35 -13.89
N LEU A 366 24.99 -11.40 -13.10
CA LEU A 366 24.23 -11.73 -11.89
C LEU A 366 24.43 -10.71 -10.77
N SER A 367 25.65 -10.20 -10.56
CA SER A 367 25.86 -9.14 -9.56
C SER A 367 25.19 -7.85 -10.00
N GLU A 368 25.27 -7.51 -11.29
CA GLU A 368 24.60 -6.32 -11.85
C GLU A 368 23.08 -6.36 -11.66
N ILE A 369 22.44 -7.51 -11.86
CA ILE A 369 20.99 -7.66 -11.66
C ILE A 369 20.59 -7.56 -10.18
N GLU A 370 21.37 -8.15 -9.27
CA GLU A 370 21.14 -8.02 -7.83
C GLU A 370 21.35 -6.58 -7.36
N ASP A 371 22.36 -5.89 -7.89
CA ASP A 371 22.64 -4.47 -7.62
C ASP A 371 21.50 -3.58 -8.11
N ILE A 372 20.93 -3.85 -9.30
CA ILE A 372 19.76 -3.10 -9.80
C ILE A 372 18.56 -3.30 -8.87
N LYS A 373 18.23 -4.54 -8.48
CA LYS A 373 17.09 -4.84 -7.60
C LYS A 373 17.19 -4.13 -6.25
N LEU A 374 18.40 -4.06 -5.70
CA LEU A 374 18.68 -3.33 -4.45
C LEU A 374 18.59 -1.81 -4.63
N THR A 375 18.99 -1.30 -5.81
CA THR A 375 19.00 0.14 -6.12
C THR A 375 17.60 0.69 -6.35
N ILE A 376 16.79 0.05 -7.19
CA ILE A 376 15.45 0.55 -7.56
C ILE A 376 14.32 -0.04 -6.70
N GLY A 377 14.62 -1.09 -5.92
CA GLY A 377 13.66 -1.85 -5.15
C GLY A 377 12.97 -2.96 -5.94
N ARG A 378 12.65 -4.05 -5.26
CA ARG A 378 12.09 -5.26 -5.87
C ARG A 378 10.69 -5.10 -6.45
N VAL A 379 9.85 -4.25 -5.84
CA VAL A 379 8.51 -3.94 -6.38
C VAL A 379 8.65 -3.28 -7.75
N ALA A 380 9.45 -2.20 -7.85
CA ALA A 380 9.66 -1.48 -9.10
C ALA A 380 10.27 -2.38 -10.19
N TYR A 381 11.27 -3.19 -9.83
CA TYR A 381 11.85 -4.17 -10.75
C TYR A 381 10.81 -5.19 -11.23
N GLY A 382 9.98 -5.70 -10.31
CA GLY A 382 8.88 -6.62 -10.61
C GLY A 382 7.85 -6.05 -11.57
N LEU A 383 7.44 -4.81 -11.35
CA LEU A 383 6.55 -4.08 -12.25
C LEU A 383 7.17 -3.90 -13.62
N ALA A 384 8.46 -3.57 -13.71
CA ALA A 384 9.16 -3.38 -14.98
C ALA A 384 9.21 -4.66 -15.84
N ILE A 385 9.21 -5.85 -15.23
CA ILE A 385 9.22 -7.12 -15.95
C ILE A 385 7.83 -7.73 -16.19
N LEU A 386 6.79 -7.23 -15.53
CA LEU A 386 5.40 -7.71 -15.69
C LEU A 386 4.95 -7.78 -17.17
N PRO A 387 5.32 -6.85 -18.08
CA PRO A 387 4.96 -6.97 -19.50
C PRO A 387 5.46 -8.25 -20.20
N LEU A 388 6.46 -8.95 -19.64
CA LEU A 388 6.93 -10.24 -20.14
C LEU A 388 6.05 -11.41 -19.71
N TYR A 389 5.14 -11.20 -18.75
CA TYR A 389 4.23 -12.19 -18.19
C TYR A 389 2.79 -11.65 -18.12
N PRO A 390 2.19 -11.23 -19.25
CA PRO A 390 0.86 -10.61 -19.28
C PRO A 390 -0.26 -11.50 -18.68
N GLN A 391 -0.09 -12.82 -18.71
CA GLN A 391 -1.00 -13.81 -18.13
C GLN A 391 -1.15 -13.73 -16.60
N ILE A 392 -0.29 -12.98 -15.91
CA ILE A 392 -0.37 -12.74 -14.46
C ILE A 392 -1.40 -11.65 -14.15
N ILE A 393 -1.75 -10.81 -15.13
CA ILE A 393 -2.77 -9.78 -14.96
C ILE A 393 -4.14 -10.45 -15.05
N ASP A 394 -4.88 -10.45 -13.93
CA ASP A 394 -6.27 -10.91 -13.90
C ASP A 394 -7.19 -9.81 -14.47
N ILE A 395 -7.14 -9.64 -15.79
CA ILE A 395 -7.97 -8.68 -16.53
C ILE A 395 -9.46 -8.83 -16.15
N PRO A 396 -10.03 -10.05 -16.10
CA PRO A 396 -11.42 -10.23 -15.70
C PRO A 396 -11.75 -9.68 -14.30
N GLN A 397 -10.89 -9.87 -13.30
CA GLN A 397 -11.11 -9.26 -11.97
C GLN A 397 -10.98 -7.73 -11.99
N GLN A 398 -10.07 -7.19 -12.80
CA GLN A 398 -9.90 -5.74 -12.91
C GLN A 398 -11.04 -5.06 -13.66
N GLN A 399 -11.68 -5.77 -14.59
CA GLN A 399 -12.74 -5.26 -15.44
C GLN A 399 -14.00 -4.87 -14.66
N TYR A 400 -14.37 -5.66 -13.65
CA TYR A 400 -15.61 -5.51 -12.87
C TYR A 400 -15.33 -5.05 -11.46
N ASN A 401 -14.99 -3.77 -11.33
CA ASN A 401 -14.72 -3.17 -10.03
C ASN A 401 -16.00 -3.03 -9.17
N ASP A 402 -15.87 -2.95 -7.85
CA ASP A 402 -17.02 -2.98 -6.93
C ASP A 402 -17.99 -1.80 -7.12
N TYR A 403 -17.50 -0.64 -7.56
CA TYR A 403 -18.35 0.54 -7.81
C TYR A 403 -19.14 0.42 -9.11
N PHE A 404 -18.51 -0.12 -10.17
CA PHE A 404 -19.17 -0.48 -11.41
C PHE A 404 -20.26 -1.53 -11.15
N LEU A 405 -19.94 -2.58 -10.41
CA LEU A 405 -20.91 -3.62 -10.06
C LEU A 405 -22.06 -3.07 -9.22
N LEU A 406 -21.78 -2.23 -8.21
CA LEU A 406 -22.81 -1.56 -7.43
C LEU A 406 -23.72 -0.71 -8.32
N TRP A 407 -23.13 0.08 -9.23
CA TRP A 407 -23.87 0.93 -10.16
C TRP A 407 -24.80 0.11 -11.06
N GLU A 408 -24.30 -0.96 -11.66
CA GLU A 408 -25.09 -1.85 -12.52
C GLU A 408 -26.20 -2.58 -11.75
N ILE A 409 -25.90 -3.10 -10.55
CA ILE A 409 -26.91 -3.71 -9.67
C ILE A 409 -28.03 -2.71 -9.37
N LEU A 410 -27.69 -1.47 -9.02
CA LEU A 410 -28.67 -0.43 -8.76
C LEU A 410 -29.51 -0.07 -9.98
N ARG A 411 -29.03 -0.31 -11.21
CA ARG A 411 -29.81 -0.05 -12.44
C ARG A 411 -30.78 -1.17 -12.77
N VAL A 412 -30.39 -2.43 -12.52
CA VAL A 412 -31.19 -3.60 -12.91
C VAL A 412 -32.16 -4.08 -11.83
N PHE A 413 -31.94 -3.72 -10.57
CA PHE A 413 -32.78 -4.22 -9.47
C PHE A 413 -34.22 -3.70 -9.56
N PRO A 414 -35.24 -4.58 -9.54
CA PRO A 414 -36.64 -4.19 -9.54
C PRO A 414 -37.19 -3.96 -8.12
N ASP A 415 -38.45 -3.50 -8.03
CA ASP A 415 -39.16 -3.24 -6.76
C ASP A 415 -39.56 -4.51 -5.98
N HIS A 416 -39.31 -5.70 -6.52
CA HIS A 416 -39.62 -6.98 -5.88
C HIS A 416 -38.35 -7.73 -5.46
N PRO A 417 -38.42 -8.63 -4.45
CA PRO A 417 -37.25 -9.39 -4.02
C PRO A 417 -36.74 -10.30 -5.13
N LEU A 418 -35.41 -10.38 -5.25
CA LEU A 418 -34.73 -11.27 -6.19
C LEU A 418 -33.86 -12.28 -5.44
N SER A 419 -33.89 -13.52 -5.88
CA SER A 419 -32.88 -14.52 -5.50
C SER A 419 -31.53 -14.19 -6.14
N LEU A 420 -30.44 -14.69 -5.54
CA LEU A 420 -29.08 -14.49 -6.06
C LEU A 420 -28.93 -14.94 -7.54
N LYS A 421 -29.63 -16.02 -7.91
CA LYS A 421 -29.63 -16.54 -9.28
C LYS A 421 -30.32 -15.59 -10.27
N GLU A 422 -31.41 -14.96 -9.87
CA GLU A 422 -32.11 -13.96 -10.69
C GLU A 422 -31.25 -12.70 -10.85
N VAL A 423 -30.56 -12.26 -9.81
CA VAL A 423 -29.60 -11.15 -9.90
C VAL A 423 -28.50 -11.47 -10.93
N TYR A 424 -27.94 -12.67 -10.90
CA TYR A 424 -26.94 -13.08 -11.89
C TYR A 424 -27.52 -13.07 -13.31
N GLN A 425 -28.73 -13.58 -13.51
CA GLN A 425 -29.36 -13.59 -14.83
C GLN A 425 -29.55 -12.16 -15.37
N LEU A 426 -30.02 -11.23 -14.55
CA LEU A 426 -30.22 -9.83 -14.97
C LEU A 426 -28.91 -9.13 -15.35
N LEU A 427 -27.83 -9.38 -14.60
CA LEU A 427 -26.51 -8.82 -14.91
C LEU A 427 -25.91 -9.45 -16.19
N GLU A 428 -26.11 -10.75 -16.41
CA GLU A 428 -25.72 -11.43 -17.66
C GLU A 428 -26.48 -10.87 -18.87
N GLU A 429 -27.76 -10.51 -18.72
CA GLU A 429 -28.54 -9.83 -19.75
C GLU A 429 -28.01 -8.43 -20.08
N GLN A 430 -27.29 -7.77 -19.15
CA GLN A 430 -26.56 -6.53 -19.41
C GLN A 430 -25.13 -6.76 -19.96
N GLY A 431 -24.74 -8.02 -20.23
CA GLY A 431 -23.42 -8.35 -20.76
C GLY A 431 -22.31 -8.48 -19.71
N ILE A 432 -22.64 -8.54 -18.42
CA ILE A 432 -21.68 -8.74 -17.34
C ILE A 432 -21.40 -10.25 -17.19
N ASN A 433 -20.12 -10.62 -17.23
CA ASN A 433 -19.72 -12.01 -17.00
C ASN A 433 -19.71 -12.33 -15.50
N THR A 434 -20.88 -12.69 -14.97
CA THR A 434 -21.06 -12.95 -13.53
C THR A 434 -20.14 -14.04 -12.99
N ARG A 435 -19.71 -15.00 -13.82
CA ARG A 435 -18.85 -16.12 -13.40
C ARG A 435 -17.53 -15.68 -12.77
N VAL A 436 -17.05 -14.49 -13.11
CA VAL A 436 -15.80 -13.93 -12.61
C VAL A 436 -16.01 -13.10 -11.34
N CYS A 437 -17.18 -12.48 -11.17
CA CYS A 437 -17.46 -11.52 -10.11
C CYS A 437 -18.57 -11.97 -9.13
N GLN A 438 -18.87 -13.28 -9.05
CA GLN A 438 -19.94 -13.82 -8.20
C GLN A 438 -19.78 -13.43 -6.72
N GLU A 439 -18.55 -13.54 -6.20
CA GLU A 439 -18.23 -13.20 -4.81
C GLU A 439 -18.36 -11.70 -4.54
N ASN A 440 -17.95 -10.84 -5.49
CA ASN A 440 -18.12 -9.38 -5.36
C ASN A 440 -19.60 -8.99 -5.37
N ILE A 441 -20.40 -9.54 -6.31
CA ILE A 441 -21.84 -9.31 -6.37
C ILE A 441 -22.49 -9.75 -5.05
N LYS A 442 -22.17 -10.95 -4.57
CA LYS A 442 -22.69 -11.48 -3.30
C LYS A 442 -22.28 -10.57 -2.14
N THR A 443 -21.02 -10.14 -2.10
CA THR A 443 -20.52 -9.23 -1.07
C THR A 443 -21.25 -7.89 -1.09
N ILE A 444 -21.58 -7.34 -2.28
CA ILE A 444 -22.36 -6.10 -2.41
C ILE A 444 -23.79 -6.28 -1.89
N LEU A 445 -24.41 -7.43 -2.13
CA LEU A 445 -25.76 -7.74 -1.64
C LEU A 445 -25.81 -8.02 -0.14
N GLU A 446 -24.75 -8.60 0.41
CA GLU A 446 -24.63 -8.93 1.85
C GLU A 446 -24.07 -7.76 2.69
N SER A 447 -23.25 -6.90 2.09
CA SER A 447 -22.63 -5.74 2.73
C SER A 447 -23.49 -4.50 2.57
N LYS A 448 -23.34 -3.53 3.49
CA LYS A 448 -24.09 -2.27 3.42
C LYS A 448 -23.66 -1.40 2.23
N LEU A 449 -22.36 -1.26 1.99
CA LEU A 449 -21.74 -0.50 0.88
C LEU A 449 -20.32 -1.04 0.60
N PRO A 450 -19.79 -0.92 -0.63
CA PRO A 450 -18.41 -1.28 -0.93
C PRO A 450 -17.39 -0.51 -0.06
N PRO A 451 -16.28 -1.16 0.36
CA PRO A 451 -15.24 -0.51 1.14
C PRO A 451 -14.69 0.75 0.47
N GLY A 452 -14.35 1.75 1.29
CA GLY A 452 -13.79 3.03 0.84
C GLY A 452 -14.78 4.00 0.19
N LEU A 453 -16.05 3.61 -0.03
CA LEU A 453 -17.09 4.56 -0.44
C LEU A 453 -17.45 5.55 0.68
N VAL A 454 -17.43 5.07 1.92
CA VAL A 454 -17.53 5.88 3.14
C VAL A 454 -16.37 5.54 4.07
N PRO A 455 -15.81 6.52 4.81
CA PRO A 455 -14.62 6.31 5.65
C PRO A 455 -14.88 5.26 6.72
N SER A 456 -14.11 4.17 6.83
CA SER A 456 -14.30 3.12 7.84
C SER A 456 -14.15 3.64 9.28
N GLU A 457 -14.49 2.83 10.29
CA GLU A 457 -14.28 3.21 11.70
C GLU A 457 -12.81 3.56 12.00
N GLU A 458 -11.87 2.91 11.31
CA GLU A 458 -10.44 3.17 11.41
C GLU A 458 -10.06 4.47 10.69
N ASP A 459 -10.61 4.71 9.49
CA ASP A 459 -10.33 5.91 8.69
C ASP A 459 -10.90 7.18 9.33
N VAL A 460 -12.03 7.09 10.03
CA VAL A 460 -12.69 8.22 10.71
C VAL A 460 -11.72 8.92 11.67
N MET A 461 -10.77 8.20 12.26
CA MET A 461 -9.78 8.80 13.17
C MET A 461 -8.79 9.73 12.45
N LEU A 462 -8.56 9.52 11.14
CA LEU A 462 -7.72 10.38 10.31
C LEU A 462 -8.43 11.67 9.90
N LEU A 463 -9.75 11.72 10.00
CA LEU A 463 -10.56 12.87 9.57
C LEU A 463 -10.71 13.92 10.68
N SER A 464 -10.89 15.17 10.27
CA SER A 464 -11.28 16.27 11.15
C SER A 464 -12.70 16.07 11.71
N GLU A 465 -13.00 16.69 12.85
CA GLU A 465 -14.32 16.56 13.49
C GLU A 465 -15.47 16.95 12.56
N VAL A 466 -15.28 17.98 11.73
CA VAL A 466 -16.29 18.41 10.73
C VAL A 466 -16.58 17.31 9.73
N SER A 467 -15.54 16.63 9.22
CA SER A 467 -15.70 15.54 8.26
C SER A 467 -16.21 14.25 8.90
N ARG A 468 -15.93 14.01 10.19
CA ARG A 468 -16.52 12.89 10.94
C ARG A 468 -18.03 13.05 11.13
N GLN A 469 -18.48 14.29 11.30
CA GLN A 469 -19.89 14.64 11.47
C GLN A 469 -20.63 14.88 10.14
N ASN A 470 -20.02 14.53 9.01
CA ASN A 470 -20.63 14.70 7.70
C ASN A 470 -21.98 13.95 7.60
N SER A 471 -23.02 14.69 7.24
CA SER A 471 -24.41 14.20 7.18
C SER A 471 -24.66 13.18 6.08
N GLU A 472 -23.92 13.28 4.98
CA GLU A 472 -24.00 12.36 3.84
C GLU A 472 -23.49 10.98 4.25
N TYR A 473 -22.36 10.90 4.96
CA TYR A 473 -21.84 9.64 5.50
C TYR A 473 -22.78 9.01 6.52
N GLN A 474 -23.42 9.82 7.38
CA GLN A 474 -24.41 9.33 8.33
C GLN A 474 -25.65 8.77 7.62
N SER A 475 -26.16 9.48 6.60
CA SER A 475 -27.31 9.05 5.79
C SER A 475 -27.01 7.77 5.02
N LEU A 476 -25.83 7.66 4.40
CA LEU A 476 -25.38 6.46 3.68
C LEU A 476 -25.27 5.22 4.59
N ARG A 477 -25.03 5.42 5.90
CA ARG A 477 -24.91 4.34 6.90
C ARG A 477 -26.21 4.02 7.63
N ALA A 478 -27.18 4.93 7.61
CA ALA A 478 -28.37 4.87 8.44
C ALA A 478 -29.25 3.65 8.13
N LYS A 479 -29.38 3.28 6.86
CA LYS A 479 -30.19 2.14 6.38
C LYS A 479 -29.35 1.23 5.50
N PRO A 480 -29.53 -0.11 5.58
CA PRO A 480 -28.91 -1.03 4.63
C PRO A 480 -29.46 -0.78 3.22
N LEU A 481 -28.60 -0.96 2.21
CA LEU A 481 -28.99 -0.83 0.81
C LEU A 481 -29.89 -1.99 0.36
N PHE A 482 -29.53 -3.20 0.77
CA PHE A 482 -30.30 -4.43 0.53
C PHE A 482 -30.78 -5.02 1.86
N CYS A 483 -32.02 -5.50 1.86
CA CYS A 483 -32.59 -6.26 2.97
C CYS A 483 -32.80 -7.70 2.52
N GLN A 484 -32.29 -8.66 3.28
CA GLN A 484 -32.62 -10.07 3.05
C GLN A 484 -34.03 -10.36 3.55
N GLU A 485 -34.81 -11.08 2.76
CA GLU A 485 -36.16 -11.50 3.13
C GLU A 485 -36.13 -12.47 4.33
N PRO A 486 -37.19 -12.52 5.16
CA PRO A 486 -37.24 -13.36 6.37
C PRO A 486 -37.11 -14.87 6.09
N ASP A 487 -37.44 -15.31 4.89
CA ASP A 487 -37.29 -16.69 4.41
C ASP A 487 -35.86 -17.01 3.92
N GLY A 488 -34.97 -16.00 3.89
CA GLY A 488 -33.57 -16.10 3.48
C GLY A 488 -33.36 -16.22 1.98
N ASN A 489 -34.43 -16.25 1.17
CA ASN A 489 -34.37 -16.66 -0.24
C ASN A 489 -34.32 -15.50 -1.26
N GLY A 490 -34.33 -14.25 -0.80
CA GLY A 490 -34.26 -13.10 -1.69
C GLY A 490 -33.68 -11.85 -1.03
N TYR A 491 -33.19 -10.95 -1.88
CA TYR A 491 -32.72 -9.62 -1.53
C TYR A 491 -33.72 -8.60 -2.07
N ARG A 492 -34.10 -7.63 -1.25
CA ARG A 492 -34.94 -6.49 -1.64
C ARG A 492 -34.13 -5.21 -1.57
N LEU A 493 -34.17 -4.41 -2.63
CA LEU A 493 -33.56 -3.08 -2.67
C LEU A 493 -34.39 -2.09 -1.84
N SER A 494 -33.72 -1.30 -1.01
CA SER A 494 -34.33 -0.14 -0.35
C SER A 494 -34.35 1.04 -1.32
N ASN A 495 -35.50 1.33 -1.94
CA ASN A 495 -35.61 2.36 -2.98
C ASN A 495 -35.15 3.75 -2.53
N GLU A 496 -35.52 4.16 -1.31
CA GLU A 496 -35.09 5.44 -0.73
C GLU A 496 -33.56 5.50 -0.55
N GLN A 497 -32.95 4.42 -0.07
CA GLN A 497 -31.50 4.35 0.10
C GLN A 497 -30.78 4.27 -1.26
N ALA A 498 -31.36 3.56 -2.22
CA ALA A 498 -30.83 3.40 -3.56
C ALA A 498 -30.76 4.73 -4.30
N GLU A 499 -31.79 5.57 -4.21
CA GLU A 499 -31.78 6.93 -4.77
C GLU A 499 -30.65 7.77 -4.16
N TYR A 500 -30.51 7.77 -2.83
CA TYR A 500 -29.42 8.46 -2.14
C TYR A 500 -28.03 7.97 -2.59
N VAL A 501 -27.83 6.65 -2.70
CA VAL A 501 -26.55 6.09 -3.14
C VAL A 501 -26.26 6.45 -4.59
N ARG A 502 -27.27 6.44 -5.48
CA ARG A 502 -27.10 6.85 -6.89
C ARG A 502 -26.72 8.34 -7.00
N GLU A 503 -27.38 9.21 -6.25
CA GLU A 503 -27.04 10.64 -6.22
C GLU A 503 -25.61 10.87 -5.72
N TYR A 504 -25.23 10.16 -4.66
CA TYR A 504 -23.87 10.23 -4.11
C TYR A 504 -22.81 9.73 -5.10
N LEU A 505 -23.02 8.58 -5.75
CA LEU A 505 -22.11 8.06 -6.76
C LEU A 505 -21.97 9.01 -7.95
N ASN A 506 -23.08 9.58 -8.45
CA ASN A 506 -23.06 10.59 -9.51
C ASN A 506 -22.24 11.82 -9.13
N MET A 507 -22.39 12.29 -7.88
CA MET A 507 -21.62 13.41 -7.36
C MET A 507 -20.12 13.08 -7.34
N LEU A 508 -19.73 11.88 -6.87
CA LEU A 508 -18.34 11.45 -6.83
C LEU A 508 -17.71 11.42 -8.23
N VAL A 509 -18.41 10.87 -9.23
CA VAL A 509 -17.83 10.73 -10.57
C VAL A 509 -17.94 11.97 -11.43
N ALA A 510 -18.72 12.97 -11.06
CA ALA A 510 -18.97 14.17 -11.88
C ALA A 510 -17.67 14.80 -12.41
N ASN A 511 -16.66 14.93 -11.53
CA ASN A 511 -15.38 15.57 -11.82
C ASN A 511 -14.22 14.61 -12.10
N THR A 512 -14.50 13.30 -12.16
CA THR A 512 -13.50 12.25 -12.44
C THR A 512 -13.43 11.92 -13.93
N ARG A 513 -12.29 11.40 -14.40
CA ARG A 513 -12.09 10.92 -15.77
C ARG A 513 -12.60 9.50 -15.95
N GLN A 514 -12.36 8.62 -14.98
CA GLN A 514 -12.94 7.28 -14.91
C GLN A 514 -14.41 7.37 -14.53
N LYS A 515 -15.29 6.82 -15.35
CA LYS A 515 -16.72 6.74 -15.06
C LYS A 515 -17.16 5.31 -14.70
N PHE A 516 -18.40 5.16 -14.23
CA PHE A 516 -18.94 3.87 -13.78
C PHE A 516 -19.85 3.17 -14.80
N GLU A 517 -20.08 3.77 -15.97
CA GLU A 517 -20.98 3.23 -16.99
C GLU A 517 -20.30 2.20 -17.90
N GLU A 518 -18.97 2.18 -17.96
CA GLU A 518 -18.20 1.23 -18.76
C GLU A 518 -17.31 0.36 -17.87
N PRO A 519 -17.22 -0.95 -18.14
CA PRO A 519 -16.23 -1.80 -17.49
C PRO A 519 -14.81 -1.38 -17.90
N LEU A 520 -13.84 -1.64 -17.03
CA LEU A 520 -12.44 -1.22 -17.18
C LEU A 520 -11.69 -1.87 -18.35
#